data_AF-A0A1H3NPM0-F1
#
_entry.id   AF-A0A1H3NPM0-F1
#
_cell.length_a   1.000
_cell.length_b   1.000
_cell.length_c   1.000
_cell.angle_alpha   90.00
_cell.angle_beta   90.00
_cell.angle_gamma   90.00
#
_symmetry.space_group_name_H-M   'P 1'
#
loop_
_entity.id
_entity.type
_entity.pdbx_description
1 polymer ?
#
loop_
_entity_poly.entity_id
_entity_poly.type
_entity_poly.pdbx_seq_one_letter_code
_entity_poly.pdbx_strand_id
1 'polypeptide(L)' 'MCKKHKAKDCKVIFSYYNQCISYVTSKNTYFIRTDPTAEEAIANSMARCNREDEGCAVFYSRCSLSEQIQ' A
#
# COMPACT_ATOMS: atom_id res chain seq x y z
N MET A 1 3.88 -1.13 13.37
CA MET A 1 4.77 0.03 13.18
C MET A 1 4.42 1.23 14.07
N CYS A 2 3.17 1.71 14.14
CA CYS A 2 2.83 2.96 14.87
C CYS A 2 3.24 3.08 16.35
N LYS A 3 2.83 2.15 17.24
CA LYS A 3 3.09 2.27 18.69
C LYS A 3 4.59 2.33 19.00
N LYS A 4 5.40 1.62 18.20
CA LYS A 4 6.87 1.57 18.33
C LYS A 4 7.53 2.93 18.02
N HIS A 5 6.87 3.79 17.23
CA HIS A 5 7.40 5.10 16.84
C HIS A 5 6.71 6.29 17.55
N LYS A 6 5.97 6.06 18.65
CA LYS A 6 5.31 7.10 19.46
C LYS A 6 4.35 8.02 18.68
N ALA A 7 3.80 7.56 17.55
CA ALA A 7 2.79 8.31 16.81
C ALA A 7 1.52 8.46 17.67
N LYS A 8 1.05 9.71 17.85
CA LYS A 8 -0.12 10.02 18.70
C LYS A 8 -1.45 9.68 18.03
N ASP A 9 -1.50 9.68 16.71
CA ASP A 9 -2.70 9.41 15.92
C ASP A 9 -2.44 8.25 14.95
N CYS A 10 -2.44 7.03 15.47
CA CYS A 10 -2.35 5.86 14.62
C CYS A 10 -3.74 5.38 14.22
N LYS A 11 -4.02 5.41 12.92
CA LYS A 11 -5.28 4.95 12.35
C LYS A 11 -5.03 3.87 11.32
N VAL A 12 -5.91 2.86 11.31
CA VAL A 12 -5.97 1.89 10.22
C VAL A 12 -6.69 2.57 9.06
N ILE A 13 -5.96 2.86 7.98
CA ILE A 13 -6.52 3.47 6.77
C ILE A 13 -6.90 2.43 5.71
N PHE A 14 -6.41 1.19 5.86
CA PHE A 14 -6.69 0.10 4.93
C PHE A 14 -6.42 -1.27 5.57
N SER A 15 -7.24 -2.27 5.23
CA SER A 15 -7.08 -3.67 5.64
C SER A 15 -7.41 -4.58 4.46
N TYR A 16 -6.63 -5.66 4.27
CA TYR A 16 -6.77 -6.59 3.16
C TYR A 16 -6.41 -8.02 3.59
N TYR A 17 -7.01 -9.00 2.92
CA TYR A 17 -6.84 -10.42 3.20
C TYR A 17 -6.71 -11.20 1.88
N ASN A 18 -5.85 -12.23 1.85
CA ASN A 18 -5.54 -13.04 0.67
C ASN A 18 -5.12 -12.24 -0.57
N GLN A 19 -4.47 -11.09 -0.39
CA GLN A 19 -4.08 -10.19 -1.49
C GLN A 19 -2.74 -9.51 -1.17
N CYS A 20 -2.19 -8.81 -2.16
CA CYS A 20 -1.04 -7.93 -2.00
C CYS A 20 -1.46 -6.47 -2.10
N ILE A 21 -0.89 -5.62 -1.26
CA ILE A 21 -1.12 -4.17 -1.24
C ILE A 21 0.12 -3.43 -1.76
N SER A 22 -0.13 -2.30 -2.41
CA SER A 22 0.86 -1.27 -2.69
C SER A 22 0.36 0.09 -2.20
N TYR A 23 1.27 0.87 -1.63
CA TYR A 23 1.13 2.27 -1.26
C TYR A 23 2.17 3.04 -2.07
N VAL A 24 1.69 3.89 -3.00
CA VAL A 24 2.49 4.83 -3.77
C VAL A 24 2.23 6.25 -3.24
N THR A 25 3.30 6.97 -2.91
CA THR A 25 3.22 8.41 -2.61
C THR A 25 3.45 9.21 -3.89
N SER A 26 2.80 10.35 -4.01
CA SER A 26 3.02 11.33 -5.06
C SER A 26 3.24 12.72 -4.48
N LYS A 27 3.41 13.72 -5.34
CA LYS A 27 3.59 15.10 -4.92
C LYS A 27 2.40 15.65 -4.11
N ASN A 28 1.16 15.34 -4.51
CA ASN A 28 -0.04 15.93 -3.93
C ASN A 28 -0.89 14.94 -3.12
N THR A 29 -0.71 13.63 -3.30
CA THR A 29 -1.57 12.62 -2.66
C THR A 29 -0.86 11.27 -2.49
N TYR A 30 -1.63 10.23 -2.22
CA TYR A 30 -1.18 8.84 -2.23
C TYR A 30 -2.19 7.94 -2.93
N PHE A 31 -1.70 6.82 -3.44
CA PHE A 31 -2.46 5.80 -4.15
C PHE A 31 -2.26 4.46 -3.44
N ILE A 32 -3.34 3.90 -2.93
CA ILE A 32 -3.36 2.57 -2.32
C ILE A 32 -4.17 1.64 -3.22
N ARG A 33 -3.63 0.45 -3.48
CA ARG A 33 -4.32 -0.59 -4.24
C ARG A 33 -3.98 -1.97 -3.72
N THR A 34 -4.92 -2.89 -3.86
CA THR A 34 -4.66 -4.32 -3.74
C THR A 34 -4.83 -5.06 -5.05
N ASP A 35 -4.00 -6.06 -5.27
CA ASP A 35 -4.05 -6.97 -6.42
C ASP A 35 -3.57 -8.38 -5.98
N PRO A 36 -3.75 -9.43 -6.80
CA PRO A 36 -3.33 -10.80 -6.48
C PRO A 36 -1.83 -10.96 -6.21
N THR A 37 -0.99 -10.16 -6.86
CA THR A 37 0.47 -10.16 -6.69
C THR A 37 1.01 -8.79 -6.29
N ALA A 38 2.20 -8.75 -5.69
CA ALA A 38 2.84 -7.50 -5.30
C ALA A 38 3.24 -6.67 -6.52
N GLU A 39 3.70 -7.33 -7.58
CA GLU A 39 4.07 -6.72 -8.85
C GLU A 39 2.89 -6.03 -9.51
N GLU A 40 1.73 -6.70 -9.57
CA GLU A 40 0.50 -6.09 -10.10
C GLU A 40 0.04 -4.91 -9.24
N ALA A 41 0.07 -5.06 -7.91
CA ALA A 41 -0.31 -3.98 -6.99
C ALA A 41 0.57 -2.74 -7.20
N ILE A 42 1.88 -2.93 -7.37
CA ILE A 42 2.84 -1.86 -7.64
C ILE A 42 2.58 -1.26 -9.03
N ALA A 43 2.56 -2.09 -10.07
CA ALA A 43 2.42 -1.64 -11.46
C ALA A 43 1.14 -0.83 -11.65
N ASN A 44 0.01 -1.32 -11.13
CA ASN A 44 -1.26 -0.66 -11.24
C ASN A 44 -1.35 0.63 -10.41
N SER A 45 -0.76 0.65 -9.20
CA SER A 45 -0.70 1.87 -8.37
C SER A 45 0.16 2.94 -9.03
N MET A 46 1.32 2.56 -9.57
CA MET A 46 2.23 3.46 -10.29
C MET A 46 1.59 3.98 -11.59
N ALA A 47 0.93 3.11 -12.35
CA ALA A 47 0.23 3.50 -13.58
C ALA A 47 -0.89 4.50 -13.30
N ARG A 48 -1.65 4.31 -12.20
CA ARG A 48 -2.66 5.27 -11.77
C ARG A 48 -2.03 6.57 -11.31
N CYS A 49 -1.00 6.50 -10.47
CA CYS A 49 -0.29 7.67 -9.96
C CYS A 49 0.26 8.51 -11.12
N ASN A 50 1.00 7.92 -12.05
CA ASN A 50 1.58 8.64 -13.20
C ASN A 50 0.55 9.25 -14.16
N ARG A 51 -0.72 8.83 -14.08
CA ARG A 51 -1.83 9.41 -14.84
C ARG A 51 -2.47 10.60 -14.12
N GLU A 52 -2.56 10.52 -12.79
CA GLU A 52 -3.31 11.47 -11.95
C GLU A 52 -2.40 12.49 -11.24
N ASP A 53 -1.09 12.23 -11.10
CA ASP A 53 -0.13 13.05 -10.39
C ASP A 53 1.33 12.80 -10.84
N GLU A 54 2.27 13.54 -10.24
CA GLU A 54 3.71 13.46 -10.53
C GLU A 54 4.53 13.04 -9.28
N GLY A 55 5.79 12.67 -9.50
CA GLY A 55 6.71 12.32 -8.41
C GLY A 55 6.34 11.00 -7.71
N CYS A 56 5.77 10.06 -8.46
CA CYS A 56 5.29 8.78 -7.98
C CYS A 56 6.44 7.89 -7.49
N ALA A 57 6.33 7.40 -6.25
CA ALA A 57 7.28 6.46 -5.67
C ALA A 57 6.56 5.42 -4.81
N VAL A 58 6.99 4.16 -4.90
CA VAL A 58 6.50 3.09 -4.03
C VAL A 58 7.03 3.34 -2.61
N PHE A 59 6.12 3.61 -1.68
CA PHE A 59 6.45 3.80 -0.27
C PHE A 59 6.40 2.48 0.51
N TYR A 60 5.43 1.62 0.20
CA TYR A 60 5.25 0.34 0.87
C TYR A 60 4.53 -0.66 -0.04
N SER A 61 4.96 -1.92 -0.02
CA SER A 61 4.24 -3.02 -0.64
C SER A 61 4.43 -4.30 0.16
N ARG A 62 3.36 -5.09 0.33
CA ARG A 62 3.39 -6.41 0.98
C ARG A 62 2.20 -7.27 0.57
N CYS A 63 2.36 -8.58 0.67
CA CYS A 63 1.26 -9.52 0.64
C CYS A 63 0.80 -9.89 2.05
N SER A 64 -0.50 -10.07 2.23
CA SER A 64 -1.02 -10.75 3.40
C SER A 64 -0.56 -12.20 3.30
N LEU A 65 0.18 -12.68 4.28
CA LEU A 65 0.45 -14.10 4.40
C LEU A 65 -0.87 -14.80 4.73
N SER A 66 -1.09 -15.99 4.18
CA SER A 66 -2.21 -16.84 4.59
C SER A 66 -2.13 -17.04 6.10
N GLU A 67 -3.24 -16.85 6.82
CA GLU A 67 -3.28 -17.25 8.23
C GLU A 67 -3.10 -18.77 8.29
N GLN A 68 -2.07 -19.23 9.00
CA GLN A 68 -1.98 -20.64 9.37
C GLN A 68 -3.10 -20.90 10.37
N ILE A 69 -4.17 -21.54 9.90
CA ILE A 69 -5.20 -22.07 10.79
C ILE A 69 -4.55 -23.26 11.51
N GLN A 70 -4.29 -23.11 12.81
CA GLN A 70 -3.84 -24.19 13.70
C GLN A 70 -5.01 -24.78 14.46
#